data_AF-D4DRG1-F1
#
_entry.id   AF-D4DRG1-F1
#
_cell.length_a   1.000
_cell.length_b   1.000
_cell.length_c   1.000
_cell.angle_alpha   90.00
_cell.angle_beta   90.00
_cell.angle_gamma   90.00
#
_symmetry.space_group_name_H-M   'P 1'
#
loop_
_entity.id
_entity.type
_entity.pdbx_description
1 polymer ?
#
loop_
_entity_poly.entity_id
_entity_poly.type
_entity_poly.pdbx_seq_one_letter_code
_entity_poly.pdbx_strand_id
1 'polypeptide(L)'
;MNSFPLNMGGEQKFTLEFDKFTSMNVEDMSEPAEKEQGLKQKLNDARAVKQKKKFTNLGPSIIYRLRDSAGQAIEFKNYMLPIKQEDDYFFITGTRSGLEQQYRWLRIPADSKHKADTFMIWRELMNDETVRSRISTAAAASAPEDIRPQFKQAVENTLLLFARGGYLELDKFVQTAVPENEREKMRDYFYQILIGGASLTLDEALNRQNLPAWQQEDKRNRFLLHAMDAYTGLTEYPAPVLLQLDSFQEVRSSGLQMTKSPGAVLVYIGSLLLVLGTVFMFYIREKRFWLLFEPNGIRFAMSSSRHERDLQREFPEHLQGLKRLAEDLNHDANHR
;
A
#
# COMPACT_ATOMS: atom_id res chain seq x y z
N MET A 1 -8.33 21.84 -3.99
CA MET A 1 -9.21 21.77 -5.18
C MET A 1 -8.93 20.42 -5.83
N ASN A 2 -9.75 19.41 -5.54
CA ASN A 2 -9.55 18.04 -6.07
C ASN A 2 -10.69 17.62 -7.01
N SER A 3 -11.50 18.58 -7.47
CA SER A 3 -12.69 18.35 -8.28
C SER A 3 -12.47 18.92 -9.67
N PHE A 4 -12.72 18.11 -10.69
CA PHE A 4 -12.46 18.40 -12.09
C PHE A 4 -13.69 18.06 -12.93
N PRO A 5 -14.12 18.94 -13.87
CA PRO A 5 -15.19 18.60 -14.79
C PRO A 5 -14.73 17.50 -15.76
N LEU A 6 -15.58 16.49 -15.96
CA LEU A 6 -15.38 15.41 -16.92
C LEU A 6 -16.53 15.43 -17.92
N ASN A 7 -16.24 15.92 -19.14
CA ASN A 7 -17.19 15.95 -20.24
C ASN A 7 -16.80 14.90 -21.28
N MET A 8 -17.69 13.95 -21.54
CA MET A 8 -17.43 12.78 -22.39
C MET A 8 -18.15 12.88 -23.75
N GLY A 9 -18.40 14.10 -24.24
CA GLY A 9 -19.00 14.31 -25.55
C GLY A 9 -20.48 13.90 -25.68
N GLY A 10 -21.10 13.45 -24.59
CA GLY A 10 -22.54 13.19 -24.48
C GLY A 10 -23.27 14.24 -23.62
N GLU A 11 -24.58 14.07 -23.43
CA GLU A 11 -25.41 14.98 -22.61
C GLU A 11 -25.07 14.92 -21.11
N GLN A 12 -24.53 13.78 -20.64
CA GLN A 12 -24.20 13.56 -19.24
C GLN A 12 -22.86 14.21 -18.87
N LYS A 13 -22.91 15.15 -17.93
CA LYS A 13 -21.74 15.81 -17.35
C LYS A 13 -21.39 15.14 -16.02
N PHE A 14 -20.13 14.75 -15.87
CA PHE A 14 -19.62 14.20 -14.63
C PHE A 14 -18.64 15.16 -13.98
N THR A 15 -18.49 15.04 -12.67
CA THR A 15 -17.46 15.71 -11.89
C THR A 15 -16.57 14.63 -11.27
N LEU A 16 -15.29 14.66 -11.61
CA LEU A 16 -14.27 13.78 -11.07
C LEU A 16 -13.66 14.40 -9.82
N GLU A 17 -13.75 13.69 -8.69
CA GLU A 17 -13.20 14.12 -7.41
C GLU A 17 -12.12 13.14 -6.95
N PHE A 18 -10.86 13.55 -6.90
CA PHE A 18 -9.79 12.71 -6.34
C PHE A 18 -9.80 12.77 -4.81
N ASP A 19 -9.85 11.60 -4.19
CA ASP A 19 -9.91 11.47 -2.73
C ASP A 19 -8.55 11.09 -2.15
N LYS A 20 -8.05 9.89 -2.47
CA LYS A 20 -6.84 9.37 -1.85
C LYS A 20 -5.94 8.66 -2.86
N PHE A 21 -4.66 9.03 -2.85
CA PHE A 21 -3.60 8.25 -3.48
C PHE A 21 -2.83 7.44 -2.42
N THR A 22 -2.57 6.18 -2.71
CA THR A 22 -1.75 5.31 -1.86
C THR A 22 -0.65 4.72 -2.73
N SER A 23 0.62 5.03 -2.46
CA SER A 23 1.75 4.56 -3.28
C SER A 23 2.05 3.07 -3.13
N MET A 24 1.73 2.49 -1.97
CA MET A 24 1.98 1.09 -1.66
C MET A 24 0.77 0.49 -0.93
N ASN A 25 0.18 -0.56 -1.49
CA ASN A 25 -0.95 -1.28 -0.89
C ASN A 25 -0.49 -2.68 -0.53
N VAL A 26 -0.43 -3.01 0.76
CA VAL A 26 -0.06 -4.34 1.24
C VAL A 26 -1.32 -5.04 1.72
N GLU A 27 -1.80 -6.00 0.95
CA GLU A 27 -3.01 -6.76 1.24
C GLU A 27 -2.69 -8.23 1.48
N ASP A 28 -3.52 -8.89 2.28
CA ASP A 28 -3.43 -10.33 2.50
C ASP A 28 -4.14 -11.08 1.38
N MET A 29 -3.36 -11.79 0.55
CA MET A 29 -3.88 -12.53 -0.61
C MET A 29 -4.17 -14.00 -0.28
N SER A 30 -4.21 -14.39 1.00
CA SER A 30 -4.49 -15.77 1.40
C SER A 30 -5.95 -16.16 1.31
N GLU A 31 -6.88 -15.19 1.23
CA GLU A 31 -8.31 -15.45 1.09
C GLU A 31 -8.88 -14.86 -0.22
N PRO A 32 -9.74 -15.61 -0.96
CA PRO A 32 -10.46 -15.06 -2.09
C PRO A 32 -11.41 -13.94 -1.62
N ALA A 33 -11.36 -12.78 -2.28
CA ALA A 33 -12.05 -11.54 -1.89
C ALA A 33 -13.60 -11.60 -1.87
N GLU A 34 -14.22 -12.75 -2.14
CA GLU A 34 -15.66 -12.89 -2.39
C GLU A 34 -16.42 -13.84 -1.45
N LYS A 35 -15.77 -14.46 -0.47
CA LYS A 35 -16.53 -15.25 0.51
C LYS A 35 -17.09 -14.33 1.58
N GLU A 36 -18.39 -14.05 1.52
CA GLU A 36 -19.18 -13.57 2.65
C GLU A 36 -19.03 -14.57 3.81
N GLN A 37 -18.00 -14.37 4.64
CA GLN A 37 -17.79 -15.20 5.82
C GLN A 37 -18.84 -14.80 6.86
N GLY A 38 -19.90 -15.61 6.94
CA GLY A 38 -20.90 -15.52 8.00
C GLY A 38 -20.26 -15.56 9.40
N LEU A 39 -20.94 -14.97 10.39
CA LEU A 39 -20.44 -14.80 11.77
C LEU A 39 -19.89 -16.10 12.41
N LYS A 40 -20.41 -17.27 12.01
CA LYS A 40 -19.94 -18.60 12.44
C LYS A 40 -18.53 -18.95 11.96
N GLN A 41 -18.11 -18.44 10.81
CA GLN A 41 -16.79 -18.70 10.23
C GLN A 41 -15.71 -17.86 10.91
N LYS A 42 -16.00 -16.58 11.21
CA LYS A 42 -15.13 -15.72 12.05
C LYS A 42 -14.90 -16.30 13.45
N LEU A 43 -15.90 -16.95 14.05
CA LEU A 43 -15.78 -17.63 15.35
C LEU A 43 -14.94 -18.91 15.28
N ASN A 44 -14.92 -19.61 14.15
CA ASN A 44 -14.06 -20.77 13.93
C ASN A 44 -12.62 -20.36 13.58
N ASP A 45 -12.42 -19.28 12.83
CA ASP A 45 -11.08 -18.76 12.51
C ASP A 45 -10.35 -18.17 13.73
N ALA A 46 -11.08 -17.61 14.70
CA ALA A 46 -10.50 -17.19 15.97
C ALA A 46 -9.83 -18.35 16.77
N ARG A 47 -10.12 -19.61 16.43
CA ARG A 47 -9.50 -20.81 17.01
C ARG A 47 -8.36 -21.39 16.15
N ALA A 48 -8.18 -20.93 14.91
CA ALA A 48 -7.14 -21.38 14.00
C ALA A 48 -5.91 -20.46 14.06
N VAL A 49 -5.03 -20.66 15.05
CA VAL A 49 -3.87 -19.80 15.35
C VAL A 49 -2.75 -19.81 14.28
N LYS A 50 -2.96 -20.38 13.08
CA LYS A 50 -1.94 -20.39 12.01
C LYS A 50 -2.53 -20.40 10.58
N GLN A 51 -3.31 -19.38 10.21
CA GLN A 51 -3.43 -19.08 8.78
C GLN A 51 -2.13 -18.39 8.31
N LYS A 52 -1.45 -18.97 7.32
CA LYS A 52 -0.26 -18.35 6.69
C LYS A 52 -0.71 -17.17 5.82
N LYS A 53 -0.76 -15.99 6.42
CA LYS A 53 -1.01 -14.72 5.70
C LYS A 53 0.06 -14.51 4.62
N LYS A 54 -0.36 -14.17 3.41
CA LYS A 54 0.55 -13.87 2.30
C LYS A 54 0.37 -12.42 1.89
N PHE A 55 1.02 -11.54 2.64
CA PHE A 55 1.06 -10.12 2.35
C PHE A 55 1.76 -9.87 1.02
N THR A 56 1.04 -9.28 0.07
CA THR A 56 1.57 -8.93 -1.25
C THR A 56 1.38 -7.44 -1.47
N ASN A 57 2.44 -6.77 -1.92
CA ASN A 57 2.32 -5.38 -2.36
C ASN A 57 1.64 -5.34 -3.73
N LEU A 58 0.44 -4.76 -3.79
CA LEU A 58 -0.36 -4.59 -5.00
C LEU A 58 -0.02 -3.32 -5.78
N GLY A 59 0.99 -2.57 -5.33
CA GLY A 59 1.45 -1.34 -5.96
C GLY A 59 0.56 -0.14 -5.63
N PRO A 60 0.64 0.93 -6.42
CA PRO A 60 -0.12 2.15 -6.19
C PRO A 60 -1.62 1.97 -6.43
N SER A 61 -2.44 2.70 -5.68
CA SER A 61 -3.88 2.78 -5.88
C SER A 61 -4.38 4.22 -5.77
N ILE A 62 -5.49 4.49 -6.43
CA ILE A 62 -6.18 5.77 -6.36
C ILE A 62 -7.66 5.54 -6.05
N ILE A 63 -8.17 6.33 -5.11
CA ILE A 63 -9.58 6.44 -4.79
C ILE A 63 -10.08 7.76 -5.37
N TYR A 64 -11.12 7.70 -6.19
CA TYR A 64 -11.80 8.85 -6.75
C TYR A 64 -13.30 8.66 -6.72
N ARG A 65 -14.06 9.75 -6.85
CA ARG A 65 -15.51 9.73 -7.00
C ARG A 65 -15.89 10.34 -8.33
N LEU A 66 -16.86 9.71 -9.00
CA LEU A 66 -17.56 10.33 -10.13
C LEU A 66 -18.93 10.77 -9.63
N ARG A 67 -19.22 12.06 -9.79
CA ARG A 67 -20.52 12.64 -9.49
C ARG A 67 -21.25 13.01 -10.77
N ASP A 68 -22.47 12.53 -10.94
CA ASP A 68 -23.32 12.87 -12.07
C ASP A 68 -23.98 14.25 -11.92
N SER A 69 -24.74 14.68 -12.93
CA SER A 69 -25.51 15.94 -12.89
C SER A 69 -26.66 15.94 -11.88
N ALA A 70 -27.10 14.77 -11.42
CA ALA A 70 -28.12 14.64 -10.37
C ALA A 70 -27.51 14.73 -8.95
N GLY A 71 -26.18 14.83 -8.84
CA GLY A 71 -25.45 14.91 -7.58
C GLY A 71 -25.14 13.55 -6.95
N GLN A 72 -25.49 12.45 -7.60
CA GLN A 72 -25.17 11.10 -7.15
C GLN A 72 -23.68 10.84 -7.37
N ALA A 73 -23.00 10.38 -6.32
CA ALA A 73 -21.57 10.11 -6.35
C ALA A 73 -21.30 8.62 -6.15
N ILE A 74 -20.43 8.08 -7.00
CA ILE A 74 -19.95 6.70 -6.93
C ILE A 74 -18.46 6.75 -6.68
N GLU A 75 -18.00 5.98 -5.71
CA GLU A 75 -16.60 5.86 -5.37
C GLU A 75 -15.95 4.68 -6.08
N PHE A 76 -14.76 4.93 -6.61
CA PHE A 76 -13.94 3.99 -7.33
C PHE A 76 -12.59 3.83 -6.63
N LYS A 77 -12.12 2.59 -6.48
CA LYS A 77 -10.77 2.27 -6.04
C LYS A 77 -10.07 1.47 -7.14
N ASN A 78 -9.07 2.08 -7.78
CA ASN A 78 -8.34 1.47 -8.89
C ASN A 78 -6.90 1.20 -8.50
N TYR A 79 -6.45 -0.02 -8.76
CA TYR A 79 -5.03 -0.38 -8.68
C TYR A 79 -4.33 -0.06 -9.99
N MET A 80 -3.16 0.56 -9.91
CA MET A 80 -2.39 1.00 -11.07
C MET A 80 -1.78 -0.19 -11.83
N LEU A 81 -1.29 -1.19 -11.11
CA LEU A 81 -0.59 -2.34 -11.67
C LEU A 81 -1.54 -3.55 -11.74
N PRO A 82 -1.36 -4.43 -12.75
CA PRO A 82 -2.12 -5.67 -12.79
C PRO A 82 -1.67 -6.59 -11.65
N ILE A 83 -2.65 -7.16 -10.96
CA ILE A 83 -2.47 -8.01 -9.79
C ILE A 83 -2.48 -9.47 -10.23
N LYS A 84 -1.47 -10.23 -9.80
CA LYS A 84 -1.39 -11.66 -10.07
C LYS A 84 -2.44 -12.41 -9.23
N GLN A 85 -3.30 -13.18 -9.89
CA GLN A 85 -4.19 -14.14 -9.25
C GLN A 85 -4.01 -15.48 -9.96
N GLU A 86 -3.63 -16.51 -9.18
CA GLU A 86 -3.24 -17.81 -9.73
C GLU A 86 -2.10 -17.68 -10.76
N ASP A 87 -2.36 -18.01 -12.03
CA ASP A 87 -1.40 -17.94 -13.13
C ASP A 87 -1.58 -16.72 -14.05
N ASP A 88 -2.63 -15.93 -13.83
CA ASP A 88 -3.01 -14.82 -14.70
C ASP A 88 -2.93 -13.47 -13.96
N TYR A 89 -3.08 -12.37 -14.70
CA TYR A 89 -2.90 -11.01 -14.20
C TYR A 89 -4.16 -10.18 -14.49
N PHE A 90 -4.58 -9.36 -13.53
CA PHE A 90 -5.85 -8.62 -13.61
C PHE A 90 -5.68 -7.18 -13.18
N PHE A 91 -6.23 -6.24 -13.96
CA PHE A 91 -6.50 -4.89 -13.51
C PHE A 91 -7.77 -4.91 -12.66
N ILE A 92 -7.67 -4.47 -11.41
CA ILE A 92 -8.77 -4.52 -10.44
C ILE A 92 -9.29 -3.11 -10.19
N THR A 93 -10.58 -2.91 -10.46
CA THR A 93 -11.32 -1.69 -10.17
C THR A 93 -12.51 -2.01 -9.26
N GLY A 94 -12.59 -1.34 -8.13
CA GLY A 94 -13.68 -1.51 -7.15
C GLY A 94 -14.65 -0.35 -7.22
N THR A 95 -15.95 -0.63 -7.14
CA THR A 95 -17.01 0.41 -7.14
C THR A 95 -17.91 0.27 -5.92
N ARG A 96 -18.31 1.40 -5.32
CA ARG A 96 -19.36 1.45 -4.29
C ARG A 96 -20.10 2.79 -4.30
N SER A 97 -21.38 2.78 -3.97
CA SER A 97 -22.21 4.01 -3.90
C SER A 97 -22.35 4.53 -2.47
N GLY A 98 -22.25 3.66 -1.47
CA GLY A 98 -22.28 4.02 -0.04
C GLY A 98 -21.00 3.64 0.69
N LEU A 99 -20.63 4.43 1.71
CA LEU A 99 -19.44 4.15 2.53
C LEU A 99 -19.55 2.85 3.35
N GLU A 100 -20.78 2.46 3.71
CA GLU A 100 -21.08 1.21 4.42
C GLU A 100 -21.11 -0.01 3.49
N GLN A 101 -21.13 0.21 2.18
CA GLN A 101 -21.11 -0.88 1.20
C GLN A 101 -19.67 -1.36 0.97
N GLN A 102 -19.53 -2.66 0.78
CA GLN A 102 -18.28 -3.24 0.29
C GLN A 102 -18.09 -2.88 -1.19
N TYR A 103 -16.83 -2.81 -1.63
CA TYR A 103 -16.55 -2.64 -3.05
C TYR A 103 -17.01 -3.87 -3.83
N ARG A 104 -17.72 -3.63 -4.92
CA ARG A 104 -17.88 -4.60 -5.99
C ARG A 104 -16.65 -4.52 -6.89
N TRP A 105 -15.95 -5.63 -7.04
CA TRP A 105 -14.70 -5.68 -7.80
C TRP A 105 -14.93 -6.16 -9.22
N LEU A 106 -14.54 -5.34 -10.19
CA LEU A 106 -14.38 -5.74 -11.57
C LEU A 106 -12.91 -6.12 -11.80
N ARG A 107 -12.71 -7.27 -12.45
CA ARG A 107 -11.39 -7.80 -12.81
C ARG A 107 -11.28 -7.81 -14.32
N ILE A 108 -10.35 -7.03 -14.85
CA ILE A 108 -10.08 -6.97 -16.28
C ILE A 108 -8.81 -7.78 -16.55
N PRO A 109 -8.85 -8.82 -17.38
CA PRO A 109 -7.67 -9.62 -17.64
C PRO A 109 -6.62 -8.80 -18.40
N ALA A 110 -5.37 -8.95 -17.99
CA ALA A 110 -4.24 -8.38 -18.69
C ALA A 110 -3.84 -9.27 -19.88
N ASP A 111 -3.44 -8.65 -20.97
CA ASP A 111 -2.96 -9.35 -22.17
C ASP A 111 -1.50 -9.84 -22.04
N SER A 112 -0.94 -10.39 -23.12
CA SER A 112 0.45 -10.87 -23.13
C SER A 112 1.50 -9.79 -22.85
N LYS A 113 1.16 -8.50 -22.94
CA LYS A 113 2.01 -7.36 -22.61
C LYS A 113 1.68 -6.77 -21.23
N HIS A 114 0.85 -7.44 -20.43
CA HIS A 114 0.36 -6.99 -19.14
C HIS A 114 -0.44 -5.67 -19.23
N LYS A 115 -1.19 -5.49 -20.33
CA LYS A 115 -2.06 -4.32 -20.57
C LYS A 115 -3.53 -4.74 -20.66
N ALA A 116 -4.45 -3.80 -20.43
CA ALA A 116 -5.88 -4.03 -20.58
C ALA A 116 -6.36 -3.84 -22.04
N ASP A 117 -5.49 -3.37 -22.93
CA ASP A 117 -5.82 -2.87 -24.27
C ASP A 117 -6.53 -3.92 -25.12
N THR A 118 -6.04 -5.16 -25.13
CA THR A 118 -6.66 -6.26 -25.88
C THR A 118 -8.09 -6.54 -25.43
N PHE A 119 -8.35 -6.51 -24.13
CA PHE A 119 -9.71 -6.67 -23.60
C PHE A 119 -10.61 -5.49 -24.02
N MET A 120 -10.10 -4.25 -23.95
CA MET A 120 -10.88 -3.06 -24.30
C MET A 120 -11.30 -3.07 -25.77
N ILE A 121 -10.40 -3.44 -26.68
CA ILE A 121 -10.70 -3.58 -28.11
C ILE A 121 -11.62 -4.77 -28.36
N TRP A 122 -11.36 -5.91 -27.71
CA TRP A 122 -12.23 -7.09 -27.84
C TRP A 122 -13.67 -6.79 -27.39
N ARG A 123 -13.85 -6.07 -26.28
CA ARG A 123 -15.15 -5.59 -25.80
C ARG A 123 -15.84 -4.68 -26.83
N GLU A 124 -15.11 -3.73 -27.41
CA GLU A 124 -15.63 -2.84 -28.46
C GLU A 124 -16.13 -3.65 -29.66
N LEU A 125 -15.31 -4.60 -30.14
CA LEU A 125 -15.64 -5.48 -31.25
C LEU A 125 -16.87 -6.37 -31.00
N MET A 126 -17.02 -6.89 -29.78
CA MET A 126 -18.20 -7.67 -29.39
C MET A 126 -19.50 -6.83 -29.48
N ASN A 127 -19.40 -5.51 -29.25
CA ASN A 127 -20.51 -4.57 -29.35
C ASN A 127 -20.79 -4.08 -30.78
N ASP A 128 -19.87 -4.27 -31.72
CA ASP A 128 -20.02 -3.86 -33.11
C ASP A 128 -20.86 -4.86 -33.93
N GLU A 129 -21.98 -4.40 -34.49
CA GLU A 129 -22.87 -5.23 -35.31
C GLU A 129 -22.23 -5.75 -36.59
N THR A 130 -21.41 -4.92 -37.24
CA THR A 130 -20.73 -5.29 -38.50
C THR A 130 -19.70 -6.39 -38.24
N VAL A 131 -19.00 -6.29 -37.11
CA VAL A 131 -18.05 -7.32 -36.67
C VAL A 131 -18.80 -8.59 -36.32
N ARG A 132 -19.88 -8.54 -35.52
CA ARG A 132 -20.67 -9.73 -35.18
C ARG A 132 -21.18 -10.47 -36.43
N SER A 133 -21.68 -9.76 -37.44
CA SER A 133 -22.17 -10.40 -38.67
C SER A 133 -21.06 -11.06 -39.50
N ARG A 134 -19.87 -10.44 -39.53
CA ARG A 134 -18.68 -11.03 -40.17
C ARG A 134 -18.19 -12.26 -39.41
N ILE A 135 -18.13 -12.19 -38.07
CA ILE A 135 -17.72 -13.30 -37.20
C ILE A 135 -18.72 -14.46 -37.30
N SER A 136 -20.03 -14.20 -37.34
CA SER A 136 -21.04 -15.26 -37.52
C SER A 136 -20.89 -15.96 -38.87
N THR A 137 -20.59 -15.21 -39.92
CA THR A 137 -20.31 -15.77 -41.26
C THR A 137 -19.04 -16.63 -41.26
N ALA A 138 -17.96 -16.15 -40.62
CA ALA A 138 -16.70 -16.87 -40.52
C ALA A 138 -16.83 -18.16 -39.69
N ALA A 139 -17.52 -18.11 -38.55
CA ALA A 139 -17.77 -19.27 -37.70
C ALA A 139 -18.58 -20.35 -38.43
N ALA A 140 -19.53 -19.95 -39.29
CA ALA A 140 -20.34 -20.88 -40.06
C ALA A 140 -19.67 -21.45 -41.31
N ALA A 141 -18.51 -20.92 -41.74
CA ALA A 141 -17.84 -21.38 -42.96
C ALA A 141 -17.48 -22.87 -42.90
N SER A 142 -17.10 -23.37 -41.73
CA SER A 142 -16.73 -24.78 -41.50
C SER A 142 -17.94 -25.70 -41.29
N ALA A 143 -19.16 -25.16 -41.22
CA ALA A 143 -20.38 -25.96 -41.07
C ALA A 143 -20.81 -26.59 -42.41
N PRO A 144 -21.42 -27.79 -42.38
CA PRO A 144 -22.07 -28.40 -43.54
C PRO A 144 -23.04 -27.45 -44.24
N GLU A 145 -23.10 -27.49 -45.58
CA GLU A 145 -23.85 -26.51 -46.39
C GLU A 145 -25.34 -26.44 -46.07
N ASP A 146 -25.93 -27.58 -45.71
CA ASP A 146 -27.35 -27.74 -45.37
C ASP A 146 -27.73 -27.02 -44.07
N ILE A 147 -26.84 -26.98 -43.07
CA ILE A 147 -27.08 -26.31 -41.77
C ILE A 147 -26.39 -24.95 -41.64
N ARG A 148 -25.50 -24.59 -42.58
CA ARG A 148 -24.71 -23.35 -42.56
C ARG A 148 -25.55 -22.09 -42.30
N PRO A 149 -26.70 -21.84 -42.96
CA PRO A 149 -27.50 -20.64 -42.71
C PRO A 149 -28.07 -20.59 -41.29
N GLN A 150 -28.55 -21.72 -40.78
CA GLN A 150 -29.12 -21.84 -39.44
C GLN A 150 -28.04 -21.66 -38.36
N PHE A 151 -26.87 -22.27 -38.57
CA PHE A 151 -25.75 -22.14 -37.66
C PHE A 151 -25.20 -20.72 -37.62
N LYS A 152 -25.08 -20.03 -38.78
CA LYS A 152 -24.73 -18.61 -38.83
C LYS A 152 -25.67 -17.78 -37.95
N GLN A 153 -26.98 -17.98 -38.11
CA GLN A 153 -27.98 -17.25 -37.35
C GLN A 153 -27.91 -17.55 -35.85
N ALA A 154 -27.63 -18.82 -35.48
CA ALA A 154 -27.41 -19.20 -34.09
C ALA A 154 -26.19 -18.48 -33.48
N VAL A 155 -25.07 -18.40 -34.20
CA VAL A 155 -23.88 -17.66 -33.77
C VAL A 155 -24.19 -16.17 -33.59
N GLU A 156 -24.84 -15.56 -34.57
CA GLU A 156 -25.17 -14.13 -34.55
C GLU A 156 -26.10 -13.77 -33.37
N ASN A 157 -27.13 -14.58 -33.13
CA ASN A 157 -28.04 -14.40 -32.00
C ASN A 157 -27.34 -14.59 -30.65
N THR A 158 -26.47 -15.59 -30.54
CA THR A 158 -25.71 -15.86 -29.30
C THR A 158 -24.79 -14.69 -28.97
N LEU A 159 -24.06 -14.18 -29.96
CA LEU A 159 -23.18 -13.01 -29.79
C LEU A 159 -23.97 -11.74 -29.47
N LEU A 160 -25.15 -11.56 -30.07
CA LEU A 160 -26.04 -10.43 -29.77
C LEU A 160 -26.57 -10.48 -28.32
N LEU A 161 -27.01 -11.64 -27.85
CA LEU A 161 -27.46 -11.83 -26.47
C LEU A 161 -26.34 -11.51 -25.49
N PHE A 162 -25.15 -12.06 -25.73
CA PHE A 162 -23.98 -11.77 -24.91
C PHE A 162 -23.58 -10.29 -24.95
N ALA A 163 -23.62 -9.64 -26.11
CA ALA A 163 -23.29 -8.22 -26.22
C ALA A 163 -24.23 -7.33 -25.37
N ARG A 164 -25.50 -7.72 -25.22
CA ARG A 164 -26.51 -6.98 -24.45
C ARG A 164 -26.33 -7.05 -22.93
N GLY A 165 -25.91 -8.20 -22.40
CA GLY A 165 -25.91 -8.41 -20.95
C GLY A 165 -24.94 -9.48 -20.43
N GLY A 166 -23.95 -9.85 -21.23
CA GLY A 166 -22.98 -10.90 -20.88
C GLY A 166 -23.64 -12.25 -20.68
N TYR A 167 -23.09 -13.05 -19.77
CA TYR A 167 -23.64 -14.35 -19.40
C TYR A 167 -25.06 -14.26 -18.83
N LEU A 168 -25.39 -13.18 -18.12
CA LEU A 168 -26.70 -13.02 -17.46
C LEU A 168 -27.86 -13.04 -18.46
N GLU A 169 -27.72 -12.35 -19.59
CA GLU A 169 -28.77 -12.31 -20.61
C GLU A 169 -28.85 -13.63 -21.40
N LEU A 170 -27.71 -14.30 -21.60
CA LEU A 170 -27.67 -15.62 -22.24
C LEU A 170 -28.35 -16.69 -21.37
N ASP A 171 -28.05 -16.73 -20.08
CA ASP A 171 -28.68 -17.65 -19.12
C ASP A 171 -30.19 -17.40 -19.02
N LYS A 172 -30.61 -16.13 -18.96
CA LYS A 172 -32.02 -15.75 -18.94
C LYS A 172 -32.75 -16.23 -20.21
N PHE A 173 -32.11 -16.10 -21.37
CA PHE A 173 -32.67 -16.62 -22.62
C PHE A 173 -32.85 -18.13 -22.57
N VAL A 174 -31.85 -18.89 -22.11
CA VAL A 174 -31.95 -20.35 -21.98
C VAL A 174 -33.07 -20.75 -21.02
N GLN A 175 -33.19 -20.09 -19.88
CA GLN A 175 -34.24 -20.38 -18.90
C GLN A 175 -35.65 -20.14 -19.42
N THR A 176 -35.83 -19.15 -20.29
CA THR A 176 -37.16 -18.72 -20.77
C THR A 176 -37.55 -19.38 -22.09
N ALA A 177 -36.61 -19.61 -23.00
CA ALA A 177 -36.88 -20.12 -24.34
C ALA A 177 -36.74 -21.65 -24.47
N VAL A 178 -36.01 -22.31 -23.55
CA VAL A 178 -35.70 -23.75 -23.64
C VAL A 178 -36.50 -24.55 -22.58
N PRO A 179 -37.17 -25.65 -22.97
CA PRO A 179 -37.79 -26.59 -22.05
C PRO A 179 -36.82 -27.14 -21.00
N GLU A 180 -37.29 -27.37 -19.77
CA GLU A 180 -36.47 -27.71 -18.61
C GLU A 180 -35.57 -28.95 -18.81
N ASN A 181 -36.09 -29.95 -19.52
CA ASN A 181 -35.38 -31.19 -19.85
C ASN A 181 -34.21 -30.99 -20.82
N GLU A 182 -34.12 -29.86 -21.52
CA GLU A 182 -33.08 -29.57 -22.52
C GLU A 182 -32.18 -28.39 -22.13
N ARG A 183 -32.48 -27.68 -21.03
CA ARG A 183 -31.77 -26.45 -20.63
C ARG A 183 -30.27 -26.64 -20.49
N GLU A 184 -29.82 -27.69 -19.80
CA GLU A 184 -28.38 -27.93 -19.57
C GLU A 184 -27.63 -28.14 -20.89
N LYS A 185 -28.15 -29.03 -21.74
CA LYS A 185 -27.57 -29.30 -23.06
C LYS A 185 -27.55 -28.06 -23.95
N MET A 186 -28.63 -27.28 -23.97
CA MET A 186 -28.70 -26.06 -24.77
C MET A 186 -27.79 -24.96 -24.23
N ARG A 187 -27.66 -24.82 -22.91
CA ARG A 187 -26.70 -23.88 -22.30
C ARG A 187 -25.28 -24.20 -22.75
N ASP A 188 -24.87 -25.45 -22.65
CA ASP A 188 -23.52 -25.88 -23.06
C ASP A 188 -23.29 -25.62 -24.55
N TYR A 189 -24.31 -25.87 -25.39
CA TYR A 189 -24.25 -25.55 -26.81
C TYR A 189 -24.09 -24.05 -27.08
N PHE A 190 -24.86 -23.19 -26.41
CA PHE A 190 -24.72 -21.74 -26.53
C PHE A 190 -23.36 -21.25 -26.03
N TYR A 191 -22.83 -21.84 -24.96
CA TYR A 191 -21.51 -21.49 -24.44
C TYR A 191 -20.39 -21.89 -25.40
N GLN A 192 -20.50 -23.04 -26.06
CA GLN A 192 -19.55 -23.44 -27.11
C GLN A 192 -19.59 -22.48 -28.31
N ILE A 193 -20.79 -22.10 -28.76
CA ILE A 193 -20.94 -21.09 -29.82
C ILE A 193 -20.32 -19.76 -29.40
N LEU A 194 -20.61 -19.31 -28.18
CA LEU A 194 -20.08 -18.06 -27.62
C LEU A 194 -18.56 -18.09 -27.57
N ILE A 195 -17.94 -19.15 -27.03
CA ILE A 195 -16.48 -19.30 -26.98
C ILE A 195 -15.88 -19.25 -28.39
N GLY A 196 -16.48 -19.96 -29.36
CA GLY A 196 -16.03 -19.94 -30.75
C GLY A 196 -16.08 -18.55 -31.38
N GLY A 197 -17.20 -17.83 -31.21
CA GLY A 197 -17.33 -16.46 -31.70
C GLY A 197 -16.41 -15.47 -30.99
N ALA A 198 -16.32 -15.54 -29.66
CA ALA A 198 -15.42 -14.75 -28.82
C ALA A 198 -13.95 -14.94 -29.23
N SER A 199 -13.57 -16.19 -29.54
CA SER A 199 -12.25 -16.57 -30.01
C SER A 199 -11.90 -15.92 -31.34
N LEU A 200 -12.81 -15.91 -32.33
CA LEU A 200 -12.60 -15.23 -33.60
C LEU A 200 -12.53 -13.71 -33.42
N THR A 201 -13.34 -13.15 -32.51
CA THR A 201 -13.29 -11.73 -32.16
C THR A 201 -11.96 -11.35 -31.50
N LEU A 202 -11.36 -12.24 -30.72
CA LEU A 202 -10.02 -12.03 -30.15
C LEU A 202 -8.95 -12.00 -31.24
N ASP A 203 -9.03 -12.87 -32.24
CA ASP A 203 -8.09 -12.85 -33.36
C ASP A 203 -8.16 -11.50 -34.11
N GLU A 204 -9.37 -10.95 -34.31
CA GLU A 204 -9.56 -9.60 -34.87
C GLU A 204 -8.98 -8.50 -33.94
N ALA A 205 -9.16 -8.62 -32.62
CA ALA A 205 -8.61 -7.67 -31.66
C ALA A 205 -7.07 -7.66 -31.67
N LEU A 206 -6.44 -8.82 -31.81
CA LEU A 206 -4.99 -8.95 -31.94
C LEU A 206 -4.50 -8.35 -33.26
N ASN A 207 -5.21 -8.60 -34.37
CA ASN A 207 -4.91 -8.04 -35.68
C ASN A 207 -4.96 -6.50 -35.68
N ARG A 208 -5.99 -5.89 -35.06
CA ARG A 208 -6.08 -4.42 -34.92
C ARG A 208 -4.91 -3.80 -34.16
N GLN A 209 -4.32 -4.56 -33.23
CA GLN A 209 -3.16 -4.13 -32.44
C GLN A 209 -1.81 -4.50 -33.06
N ASN A 210 -1.80 -5.15 -34.24
CA ASN A 210 -0.60 -5.74 -34.84
C ASN A 210 0.14 -6.68 -33.87
N LEU A 211 -0.61 -7.43 -33.07
CA LEU A 211 -0.07 -8.43 -32.15
C LEU A 211 -0.06 -9.81 -32.82
N PRO A 212 0.94 -10.66 -32.53
CA PRO A 212 0.94 -12.03 -33.01
C PRO A 212 -0.20 -12.82 -32.35
N ALA A 213 -0.71 -13.82 -33.07
CA ALA A 213 -1.62 -14.80 -32.49
C ALA A 213 -0.98 -15.46 -31.25
N TRP A 214 -1.79 -15.71 -30.23
CA TRP A 214 -1.32 -16.40 -29.04
C TRP A 214 -0.99 -17.86 -29.33
N GLN A 215 0.29 -18.18 -29.15
CA GLN A 215 0.84 -19.51 -29.39
C GLN A 215 0.45 -20.53 -28.29
N GLN A 216 0.16 -20.05 -27.08
CA GLN A 216 -0.22 -20.90 -25.95
C GLN A 216 -1.75 -20.97 -25.85
N GLU A 217 -2.31 -22.07 -26.34
CA GLU A 217 -3.76 -22.30 -26.40
C GLU A 217 -4.42 -22.24 -25.01
N ASP A 218 -3.78 -22.81 -23.99
CA ASP A 218 -4.29 -22.76 -22.61
C ASP A 218 -4.43 -21.33 -22.09
N LYS A 219 -3.42 -20.47 -22.30
CA LYS A 219 -3.47 -19.06 -21.87
C LYS A 219 -4.53 -18.28 -22.64
N ARG A 220 -4.66 -18.57 -23.93
CA ARG A 220 -5.67 -17.96 -24.79
C ARG A 220 -7.07 -18.29 -24.29
N ASN A 221 -7.33 -19.56 -24.00
CA ASN A 221 -8.63 -20.01 -23.52
C ASN A 221 -8.95 -19.42 -22.14
N ARG A 222 -7.98 -19.39 -21.21
CA ARG A 222 -8.19 -18.73 -19.90
C ARG A 222 -8.48 -17.25 -20.05
N PHE A 223 -7.72 -16.51 -20.86
CA PHE A 223 -8.01 -15.10 -21.10
C PHE A 223 -9.40 -14.87 -21.68
N LEU A 224 -9.86 -15.70 -22.62
CA LEU A 224 -11.21 -15.59 -23.19
C LEU A 224 -12.29 -15.76 -22.11
N LEU A 225 -12.14 -16.75 -21.22
CA LEU A 225 -13.04 -16.96 -20.09
C LEU A 225 -13.06 -15.71 -19.19
N HIS A 226 -11.89 -15.25 -18.76
CA HIS A 226 -11.76 -14.05 -17.93
C HIS A 226 -12.29 -12.78 -18.62
N ALA A 227 -12.14 -12.67 -19.94
CA ALA A 227 -12.63 -11.54 -20.72
C ALA A 227 -14.16 -11.55 -20.79
N MET A 228 -14.78 -12.72 -20.93
CA MET A 228 -16.24 -12.83 -20.91
C MET A 228 -16.81 -12.55 -19.51
N ASP A 229 -16.12 -13.00 -18.45
CA ASP A 229 -16.47 -12.66 -17.07
C ASP A 229 -16.37 -11.15 -16.81
N ALA A 230 -15.26 -10.53 -17.23
CA ALA A 230 -15.05 -9.09 -17.14
C ALA A 230 -16.09 -8.30 -17.93
N TYR A 231 -16.45 -8.77 -19.13
CA TYR A 231 -17.51 -8.18 -19.94
C TYR A 231 -18.87 -8.23 -19.23
N THR A 232 -19.19 -9.37 -18.63
CA THR A 232 -20.42 -9.52 -17.83
C THR A 232 -20.38 -8.59 -16.62
N GLY A 233 -19.25 -8.50 -15.91
CA GLY A 233 -19.09 -7.58 -14.79
C GLY A 233 -19.23 -6.10 -15.17
N LEU A 234 -18.89 -5.71 -16.40
CA LEU A 234 -19.09 -4.36 -16.90
C LEU A 234 -20.57 -3.96 -17.03
N THR A 235 -21.50 -4.92 -17.11
CA THR A 235 -22.95 -4.61 -17.17
C THR A 235 -23.47 -3.96 -15.89
N GLU A 236 -22.79 -4.22 -14.77
CA GLU A 236 -23.09 -3.60 -13.47
C GLU A 236 -22.13 -2.44 -13.13
N TYR A 237 -21.17 -2.14 -14.02
CA TYR A 237 -20.21 -1.05 -13.79
C TYR A 237 -20.91 0.29 -14.03
N PRO A 238 -21.05 1.15 -13.00
CA PRO A 238 -22.00 2.25 -13.03
C PRO A 238 -21.42 3.54 -13.66
N ALA A 239 -20.46 3.40 -14.58
CA ALA A 239 -19.86 4.53 -15.27
C ALA A 239 -19.56 4.18 -16.74
N PRO A 240 -19.70 5.14 -17.68
CA PRO A 240 -19.41 4.92 -19.09
C PRO A 240 -17.90 4.88 -19.40
N VAL A 241 -17.05 5.22 -18.42
CA VAL A 241 -15.58 5.25 -18.57
C VAL A 241 -14.87 4.61 -17.40
N LEU A 242 -13.73 3.99 -17.72
CA LEU A 242 -12.77 3.49 -16.75
C LEU A 242 -11.57 4.45 -16.69
N LEU A 243 -11.29 5.01 -15.51
CA LEU A 243 -10.13 5.90 -15.32
C LEU A 243 -8.97 5.10 -14.73
N GLN A 244 -7.94 4.83 -15.54
CA GLN A 244 -6.74 4.14 -15.09
C GLN A 244 -5.61 5.14 -14.83
N LEU A 245 -4.96 5.04 -13.67
CA LEU A 245 -3.73 5.78 -13.41
C LEU A 245 -2.60 5.13 -14.20
N ASP A 246 -1.98 5.88 -15.12
CA ASP A 246 -0.86 5.39 -15.94
C ASP A 246 0.48 5.52 -15.23
N SER A 247 0.75 6.67 -14.63
CA SER A 247 2.00 6.94 -13.91
C SER A 247 1.84 8.05 -12.87
N PHE A 248 2.80 8.15 -11.96
CA PHE A 248 2.91 9.26 -11.02
C PHE A 248 4.38 9.62 -10.79
N GLN A 249 4.64 10.90 -10.56
CA GLN A 249 5.96 11.38 -10.15
C GLN A 249 5.90 11.78 -8.67
N GLU A 250 6.69 11.11 -7.85
CA GLU A 250 6.77 11.43 -6.44
C GLU A 250 7.69 12.64 -6.20
N VAL A 251 7.12 13.75 -5.74
CA VAL A 251 7.88 14.94 -5.34
C VAL A 251 7.97 14.97 -3.81
N ARG A 252 9.13 14.59 -3.27
CA ARG A 252 9.41 14.67 -1.84
C ARG A 252 9.99 16.05 -1.51
N SER A 253 9.33 16.78 -0.62
CA SER A 253 9.92 17.97 0.01
C SER A 253 10.50 17.56 1.36
N SER A 254 11.82 17.63 1.51
CA SER A 254 12.49 17.45 2.80
C SER A 254 12.61 18.80 3.48
N GLY A 255 11.82 19.03 4.53
CA GLY A 255 12.00 20.17 5.41
C GLY A 255 13.06 19.85 6.46
N LEU A 256 14.29 20.32 6.27
CA LEU A 256 15.30 20.28 7.32
C LEU A 256 14.98 21.35 8.36
N GLN A 257 14.39 20.96 9.49
CA GLN A 257 14.13 21.88 10.59
C GLN A 257 15.41 22.08 11.41
N MET A 258 16.12 23.18 11.16
CA MET A 258 17.25 23.59 12.00
C MET A 258 16.73 24.40 13.20
N THR A 259 16.51 23.73 14.33
CA THR A 259 16.16 24.41 15.59
C THR A 259 17.42 24.83 16.33
N LYS A 260 17.58 26.13 16.58
CA LYS A 260 18.60 26.65 17.50
C LYS A 260 17.98 26.66 18.90
N SER A 261 18.62 26.00 19.87
CA SER A 261 18.18 25.97 21.27
C SER A 261 18.98 26.99 22.10
N PRO A 262 18.53 28.25 22.22
CA PRO A 262 19.32 29.34 22.82
C PRO A 262 19.62 29.19 24.32
N GLY A 263 19.09 28.16 24.99
CA GLY A 263 19.37 27.86 26.40
C GLY A 263 20.31 26.68 26.64
N ALA A 264 20.66 25.90 25.61
CA ALA A 264 21.44 24.67 25.79
C ALA A 264 22.82 24.94 26.41
N VAL A 265 23.50 26.01 25.97
CA VAL A 265 24.79 26.44 26.52
C VAL A 265 24.69 26.75 28.02
N LEU A 266 23.62 27.43 28.44
CA LEU A 266 23.42 27.78 29.85
C LEU A 266 23.23 26.53 30.72
N VAL A 267 22.48 25.54 30.23
CA VAL A 267 22.27 24.26 30.91
C VAL A 267 23.57 23.48 31.03
N TYR A 268 24.41 23.44 29.98
CA TYR A 268 25.72 22.79 30.04
C TYR A 268 26.69 23.48 31.00
N ILE A 269 26.70 24.81 31.04
CA ILE A 269 27.50 25.56 32.02
C ILE A 269 27.00 25.28 33.43
N GLY A 270 25.68 25.26 33.64
CA GLY A 270 25.06 24.94 34.92
C GLY A 270 25.40 23.53 35.40
N SER A 271 25.33 22.52 34.52
CA SER A 271 25.68 21.15 34.88
C SER A 271 27.17 20.99 35.20
N LEU A 272 28.04 21.69 34.48
CA LEU A 272 29.47 21.73 34.76
C LEU A 272 29.78 22.34 36.14
N LEU A 273 29.16 23.47 36.47
CA LEU A 273 29.33 24.12 37.77
C LEU A 273 28.82 23.25 38.92
N LEU A 274 27.75 22.49 38.70
CA LEU A 274 27.25 21.52 39.69
C LEU A 274 28.27 20.42 39.99
N VAL A 275 28.89 19.85 38.94
CA VAL A 275 29.95 18.84 39.09
C VAL A 275 31.17 19.44 39.79
N LEU A 276 31.57 20.66 39.44
CA LEU A 276 32.68 21.34 40.13
C LEU A 276 32.34 21.62 41.61
N GLY A 277 31.11 22.01 41.92
CA GLY A 277 30.66 22.26 43.28
C GLY A 277 30.70 21.00 44.15
N THR A 278 30.25 19.86 43.60
CA THR A 278 30.36 18.58 44.33
C THR A 278 31.82 18.17 44.52
N VAL A 279 32.69 18.34 43.52
CA VAL A 279 34.13 18.09 43.66
C VAL A 279 34.74 18.98 44.74
N PHE A 280 34.47 20.29 44.74
CA PHE A 280 34.97 21.19 45.78
C PHE A 280 34.48 20.80 47.17
N MET A 281 33.22 20.37 47.31
CA MET A 281 32.69 19.89 48.58
C MET A 281 33.43 18.64 49.11
N PHE A 282 33.89 17.75 48.23
CA PHE A 282 34.63 16.54 48.62
C PHE A 282 36.14 16.76 48.82
N TYR A 283 36.75 17.62 48.01
CA TYR A 283 38.21 17.72 47.90
C TYR A 283 38.81 18.99 48.52
N ILE A 284 38.09 20.12 48.59
CA ILE A 284 38.57 21.31 49.28
C ILE A 284 38.26 21.16 50.77
N ARG A 285 39.32 21.07 51.59
CA ARG A 285 39.21 20.96 53.04
C ARG A 285 39.75 22.20 53.70
N GLU A 286 39.00 22.71 54.66
CA GLU A 286 39.49 23.74 55.57
C GLU A 286 40.35 23.07 56.64
N LYS A 287 41.64 23.40 56.67
CA LYS A 287 42.56 23.03 57.75
C LYS A 287 42.91 24.30 58.51
N ARG A 288 42.73 24.28 59.82
CA ARG A 288 43.08 25.40 60.70
C ARG A 288 44.25 24.99 61.57
N PHE A 289 45.23 25.87 61.66
CA PHE A 289 46.35 25.69 62.59
C PHE A 289 46.45 26.92 63.49
N TRP A 290 46.88 26.68 64.72
CA TRP A 290 47.09 27.68 65.75
C TRP A 290 48.48 27.52 66.33
N LEU A 291 49.16 28.65 66.51
CA LEU A 291 50.46 28.76 67.15
C LEU A 291 50.32 29.69 68.35
N LEU A 292 50.65 29.19 69.53
CA LEU A 292 50.69 29.98 70.75
C LEU A 292 52.14 30.08 71.22
N PHE A 293 52.63 31.31 71.35
CA PHE A 293 53.98 31.61 71.81
C PHE A 293 53.97 31.83 73.33
N GLU A 294 54.65 30.96 74.08
CA GLU A 294 54.83 31.06 75.53
C GLU A 294 56.30 31.38 75.86
N PRO A 295 56.61 31.96 77.04
CA PRO A 295 57.98 32.36 77.39
C PRO A 295 59.01 31.23 77.33
N ASN A 296 58.57 29.98 77.54
CA ASN A 296 59.43 28.80 77.61
C ASN A 296 59.18 27.82 76.44
N GLY A 297 58.44 28.22 75.40
CA GLY A 297 58.19 27.35 74.24
C GLY A 297 57.01 27.76 73.36
N ILE A 298 56.84 27.09 72.23
CA ILE A 298 55.72 27.32 71.30
C ILE A 298 54.80 26.09 71.31
N ARG A 299 53.49 26.30 71.50
CA ARG A 299 52.49 25.24 71.35
C ARG A 299 51.85 25.32 69.97
N PHE A 300 51.84 24.18 69.29
CA PHE A 300 51.20 24.02 67.99
C PHE A 300 49.97 23.11 68.10
N ALA A 301 48.84 23.59 67.59
CA ALA A 301 47.59 22.83 67.50
C ALA A 301 47.03 22.92 66.08
N MET A 302 46.45 21.83 65.58
CA MET A 302 45.84 21.78 64.25
C MET A 302 44.48 21.10 64.33
N SER A 303 43.48 21.60 63.59
CA SER A 303 42.19 20.93 63.42
C SER A 303 41.78 20.86 61.94
N SER A 304 41.01 19.83 61.64
CA SER A 304 40.45 19.57 60.30
C SER A 304 39.01 19.11 60.45
N SER A 305 38.15 19.53 59.53
CA SER A 305 36.70 19.33 59.65
C SER A 305 36.24 17.89 59.38
N ARG A 306 36.99 17.07 58.61
CA ARG A 306 36.68 15.64 58.38
C ARG A 306 37.95 14.84 58.00
N HIS A 307 38.25 13.76 58.74
CA HIS A 307 39.37 12.80 58.68
C HIS A 307 40.55 13.04 59.63
N GLU A 308 40.54 12.32 60.76
CA GLU A 308 41.60 12.32 61.79
C GLU A 308 42.91 11.64 61.30
N ARG A 309 42.82 10.70 60.36
CA ARG A 309 43.97 9.92 59.87
C ARG A 309 44.99 10.73 59.05
N ASP A 310 44.53 11.66 58.21
CA ASP A 310 45.43 12.52 57.44
C ASP A 310 46.07 13.58 58.35
N LEU A 311 45.31 14.09 59.33
CA LEU A 311 45.81 15.01 60.36
C LEU A 311 46.93 14.38 61.19
N GLN A 312 46.77 13.10 61.57
CA GLN A 312 47.79 12.35 62.31
C GLN A 312 49.10 12.16 61.53
N ARG A 313 49.05 12.14 60.19
CA ARG A 313 50.25 12.05 59.34
C ARG A 313 50.92 13.40 59.11
N GLU A 314 50.12 14.43 58.80
CA GLU A 314 50.64 15.76 58.46
C GLU A 314 51.08 16.56 59.70
N PHE A 315 50.49 16.32 60.87
CA PHE A 315 50.85 17.03 62.10
C PHE A 315 52.34 16.83 62.50
N PRO A 316 52.88 15.60 62.50
CA PRO A 316 54.32 15.38 62.71
C PRO A 316 55.21 16.08 61.67
N GLU A 317 54.82 16.07 60.39
CA GLU A 317 55.59 16.71 59.30
C GLU A 317 55.66 18.24 59.50
N HIS A 318 54.52 18.87 59.80
CA HIS A 318 54.47 20.30 60.09
C HIS A 318 55.21 20.66 61.37
N LEU A 319 55.13 19.82 62.42
CA LEU A 319 55.88 20.02 63.65
C LEU A 319 57.40 19.92 63.42
N GLN A 320 57.85 18.97 62.60
CA GLN A 320 59.26 18.85 62.21
C GLN A 320 59.73 20.07 61.39
N GLY A 321 58.91 20.54 60.45
CA GLY A 321 59.19 21.76 59.68
C GLY A 321 59.33 22.99 60.58
N LEU A 322 58.43 23.15 61.56
CA LEU A 322 58.49 24.24 62.53
C LEU A 322 59.71 24.12 63.47
N LYS A 323 60.09 22.90 63.86
CA LYS A 323 61.32 22.67 64.65
C LYS A 323 62.58 23.04 63.86
N ARG A 324 62.65 22.62 62.60
CA ARG A 324 63.77 22.98 61.72
C ARG A 324 63.85 24.49 61.50
N LEU A 325 62.72 25.14 61.27
CA LEU A 325 62.66 26.60 61.17
C LEU A 325 63.14 27.28 62.46
N ALA A 326 62.76 26.76 63.63
CA ALA A 326 63.23 27.27 64.92
C ALA A 326 64.73 27.05 65.14
N GLU A 327 65.29 25.93 64.67
CA GLU A 327 66.73 25.65 64.70
C GLU A 327 67.52 26.58 63.77
N ASP A 328 67.05 26.77 62.53
CA ASP A 328 67.67 27.68 61.56
C ASP A 328 67.65 29.13 62.06
N LEU A 329 66.52 29.59 62.60
CA LEU A 329 66.39 30.93 63.20
C LEU A 329 67.25 31.13 64.46
N ASN A 330 67.48 30.07 65.25
CA ASN A 330 68.39 30.12 66.39
C ASN A 330 69.87 30.05 65.99
N HIS A 331 70.20 29.41 64.87
CA HIS A 331 71.55 29.40 64.32
C HIS A 331 71.99 30.79 63.83
N ASP A 332 71.08 31.55 63.22
CA ASP A 332 71.32 32.94 62.79
C ASP A 332 71.47 33.93 63.98
N ALA A 333 70.96 33.59 65.16
CA ALA A 333 71.09 34.40 66.37
C ALA A 333 72.47 34.24 67.06
N ASN A 334 73.16 33.12 66.86
CA ASN A 334 74.48 32.84 67.47
C ASN A 334 75.67 33.29 66.61
N HIS A 335 75.43 33.81 65.41
CA HIS A 335 76.47 34.34 64.50
C HIS A 335 76.35 35.86 64.22
N ARG A 336 75.68 36.61 65.11
CA ARG A 336 75.68 38.09 65.07
C ARG A 336 76.38 38.71 66.27
#